data_AF-A0AA41WTK9-F1
#
_entry.id   AF-A0AA41WTK9-F1
#
_cell.length_a   1.000
_cell.length_b   1.000
_cell.length_c   1.000
_cell.angle_alpha   90.00
_cell.angle_beta   90.00
_cell.angle_gamma   90.00
#
_symmetry.space_group_name_H-M   'P 1'
#
loop_
_entity.id
_entity.type
_entity.pdbx_description
1 polymer ?
#
loop_
_entity_poly.entity_id
_entity_poly.type
_entity_poly.pdbx_seq_one_letter_code
_entity_poly.pdbx_strand_id
1 'polypeptide(L)'
;MPLISRAHVRISRLRFPFAVRVQAEQGSVCMRDANGRREVRPGDPFVVPAFAHFGCELPGTLWQPCAISLVAVPDSGCPRMAAIHHDKPWSRTLARLVFERPAQVWNAALLSDSWEICERHVRARLFAEGEALHALVREQRAAWAIYWLATLDADAACGAETMEALARQAGIRSARALNAICTSLFGIELDKLTVANATATLPDEPTCPTLWLGLHRSSPVAV
;
A
#
# COMPACT_ATOMS: atom_id res chain seq x y z
N MET A 1 -4.41 -5.14 -7.03
CA MET A 1 -5.78 -4.92 -6.48
C MET A 1 -5.74 -3.82 -5.43
N PRO A 2 -6.82 -3.10 -5.10
CA PRO A 2 -6.76 -2.11 -4.04
C PRO A 2 -6.76 -2.76 -2.64
N LEU A 3 -6.00 -2.17 -1.70
CA LEU A 3 -6.16 -2.38 -0.27
C LEU A 3 -7.49 -1.78 0.17
N ILE A 4 -8.35 -2.59 0.76
CA ILE A 4 -9.64 -2.15 1.30
C ILE A 4 -9.55 -2.05 2.83
N SER A 5 -10.03 -0.93 3.35
CA SER A 5 -10.26 -0.73 4.77
C SER A 5 -11.75 -0.51 5.04
N ARG A 6 -12.31 -1.34 5.92
CA ARG A 6 -13.67 -1.19 6.49
C ARG A 6 -13.67 -0.53 7.87
N ALA A 7 -12.50 -0.08 8.31
CA ALA A 7 -12.30 0.66 9.54
C ALA A 7 -11.42 1.88 9.27
N HIS A 8 -11.39 2.82 10.21
CA HIS A 8 -10.48 3.95 10.10
C HIS A 8 -9.04 3.45 10.32
N VAL A 9 -8.20 3.54 9.28
CA VAL A 9 -6.81 3.09 9.32
C VAL A 9 -5.88 4.26 9.02
N ARG A 10 -4.82 4.40 9.81
CA ARG A 10 -3.80 5.43 9.62
C ARG A 10 -2.43 4.79 9.46
N ILE A 11 -1.91 4.82 8.25
CA ILE A 11 -0.54 4.46 7.93
C ILE A 11 0.32 5.71 8.07
N SER A 12 1.38 5.62 8.85
CA SER A 12 2.30 6.74 9.09
C SER A 12 3.72 6.38 8.64
N ARG A 13 4.45 7.35 8.07
CA ARG A 13 5.88 7.23 7.72
C ARG A 13 6.23 6.00 6.86
N LEU A 14 5.34 5.59 5.96
CA LEU A 14 5.65 4.58 4.95
C LEU A 14 6.67 5.16 3.96
N ARG A 15 7.65 4.35 3.56
CA ARG A 15 8.70 4.75 2.63
C ARG A 15 9.04 3.59 1.71
N PHE A 16 8.88 3.82 0.41
CA PHE A 16 9.22 2.87 -0.64
C PHE A 16 10.53 3.25 -1.32
N PRO A 17 11.30 2.27 -1.83
CA PRO A 17 12.56 2.56 -2.49
C PRO A 17 12.41 3.00 -3.96
N PHE A 18 11.18 3.02 -4.48
CA PHE A 18 10.78 3.48 -5.82
C PHE A 18 9.61 4.47 -5.70
N ALA A 19 9.36 5.24 -6.77
CA ALA A 19 8.20 6.12 -6.82
C ALA A 19 6.91 5.30 -6.86
N VAL A 20 5.93 5.70 -6.05
CA VAL A 20 4.64 4.99 -5.92
C VAL A 20 3.49 5.91 -6.25
N ARG A 21 2.67 5.47 -7.20
CA ARG A 21 1.37 6.06 -7.49
C ARG A 21 0.34 5.48 -6.52
N VAL A 22 -0.24 6.36 -5.71
CA VAL A 22 -1.34 6.10 -4.80
C VAL A 22 -2.62 6.59 -5.47
N GLN A 23 -3.60 5.71 -5.62
CA GLN A 23 -4.90 6.05 -6.19
C GLN A 23 -6.01 5.58 -5.25
N ALA A 24 -6.99 6.43 -4.99
CA ALA A 24 -8.21 6.01 -4.32
C ALA A 24 -9.13 5.34 -5.35
N GLU A 25 -9.50 4.08 -5.15
CA GLU A 25 -10.50 3.41 -5.99
C GLU A 25 -11.91 3.62 -5.43
N GLN A 26 -12.03 3.76 -4.11
CA GLN A 26 -13.30 3.98 -3.42
C GLN A 26 -13.11 4.90 -2.20
N GLY A 27 -14.01 5.86 -2.04
CA GLY A 27 -13.92 6.89 -1.00
C GLY A 27 -12.81 7.92 -1.28
N SER A 28 -12.53 8.78 -0.31
CA SER A 28 -11.39 9.70 -0.36
C SER A 28 -10.36 9.34 0.71
N VAL A 29 -9.09 9.53 0.38
CA VAL A 29 -7.97 9.15 1.23
C VAL A 29 -7.17 10.40 1.52
N CYS A 30 -6.85 10.62 2.78
CA CYS A 30 -6.00 11.73 3.12
C CYS A 30 -4.54 11.29 3.16
N MET A 31 -3.75 11.78 2.21
CA MET A 31 -2.31 11.63 2.21
C MET A 31 -1.62 12.74 3.00
N ARG A 32 -0.51 12.38 3.65
CA ARG A 32 0.37 13.31 4.35
C ARG A 32 1.80 13.06 3.87
N ASP A 33 2.41 14.03 3.21
CA ASP A 33 3.82 14.00 2.83
C ASP A 33 4.57 15.14 3.55
N ALA A 34 5.84 15.35 3.20
CA ALA A 34 6.63 16.47 3.72
C ALA A 34 6.09 17.86 3.30
N ASN A 35 5.31 17.93 2.22
CA ASN A 35 4.77 19.17 1.66
C ASN A 35 3.40 19.53 2.25
N GLY A 36 2.74 18.59 2.94
CA GLY A 36 1.52 18.84 3.69
C GLY A 36 0.51 17.72 3.59
N ARG A 37 -0.76 18.09 3.76
CA ARG A 37 -1.92 17.20 3.72
C ARG A 37 -2.61 17.35 2.36
N ARG A 38 -2.83 16.24 1.65
CA ARG A 38 -3.55 16.22 0.37
C ARG A 38 -4.63 15.16 0.39
N GLU A 39 -5.81 15.50 -0.10
CA GLU A 39 -6.87 14.52 -0.35
C GLU A 39 -6.66 13.88 -1.72
N VAL A 40 -6.70 12.55 -1.78
CA VAL A 40 -6.67 11.74 -2.99
C VAL A 40 -8.08 11.22 -3.22
N ARG A 41 -8.61 11.50 -4.42
CA ARG A 41 -9.96 11.11 -4.83
C ARG A 41 -9.88 10.17 -6.03
N PRO A 42 -10.92 9.37 -6.28
CA PRO A 42 -10.98 8.55 -7.48
C PRO A 42 -10.83 9.40 -8.73
N GLY A 43 -9.90 9.01 -9.62
CA GLY A 43 -9.55 9.75 -10.83
C GLY A 43 -8.43 10.80 -10.68
N ASP A 44 -8.01 11.17 -9.47
CA ASP A 44 -6.87 12.09 -9.22
C ASP A 44 -5.75 11.37 -8.46
N PRO A 45 -4.92 10.54 -9.13
CA PRO A 45 -3.86 9.79 -8.48
C PRO A 45 -2.73 10.71 -8.01
N PHE A 46 -2.11 10.34 -6.89
CA PHE A 46 -0.96 11.04 -6.34
C PHE A 46 0.31 10.20 -6.47
N VAL A 47 1.39 10.77 -6.99
CA VAL A 47 2.68 10.08 -7.09
C VAL A 47 3.60 10.54 -5.95
N VAL A 48 3.97 9.59 -5.09
CA VAL A 48 4.98 9.75 -4.05
C VAL A 48 6.37 9.50 -4.66
N PRO A 49 7.30 10.45 -4.52
CA PRO A 49 8.73 10.28 -4.77
C PRO A 49 9.35 9.03 -4.15
N ALA A 50 10.31 8.41 -4.85
CA ALA A 50 11.12 7.34 -4.30
C ALA A 50 11.84 7.79 -3.02
N PHE A 51 11.85 6.93 -2.01
CA PHE A 51 12.50 7.10 -0.71
C PHE A 51 11.99 8.28 0.14
N ALA A 52 10.87 8.90 -0.25
CA ALA A 52 10.17 9.87 0.59
C ALA A 52 9.25 9.17 1.60
N HIS A 53 9.16 9.75 2.79
CA HIS A 53 8.18 9.31 3.78
C HIS A 53 6.82 9.91 3.46
N PHE A 54 5.78 9.09 3.54
CA PHE A 54 4.41 9.53 3.45
C PHE A 54 3.53 8.76 4.43
N GLY A 55 2.38 9.33 4.78
CA GLY A 55 1.32 8.66 5.50
C GLY A 55 0.04 8.71 4.70
N CYS A 56 -0.89 7.81 5.01
CA CYS A 56 -2.25 7.85 4.49
C CYS A 56 -3.24 7.53 5.60
N GLU A 57 -4.31 8.30 5.65
CA GLU A 57 -5.48 8.10 6.50
C GLU A 57 -6.61 7.62 5.59
N LEU A 58 -7.07 6.39 5.83
CA LEU A 58 -8.19 5.77 5.14
C LEU A 58 -9.41 5.87 6.08
N PRO A 59 -10.35 6.81 5.84
CA PRO A 59 -11.53 6.99 6.67
C PRO A 59 -12.62 5.94 6.35
N GLY A 60 -12.24 4.67 6.24
CA GLY A 60 -13.15 3.57 5.97
C GLY A 60 -14.11 3.33 7.14
N THR A 61 -15.34 2.98 6.84
CA THR A 61 -16.33 2.49 7.81
C THR A 61 -16.94 1.18 7.31
N LEU A 62 -17.67 0.47 8.18
CA LEU A 62 -18.33 -0.79 7.79
C LEU A 62 -19.33 -0.60 6.63
N TRP A 63 -19.96 0.57 6.56
CA TRP A 63 -20.97 0.93 5.56
C TRP A 63 -20.39 1.64 4.34
N GLN A 64 -19.23 2.28 4.50
CA GLN A 64 -18.54 3.00 3.45
C GLN A 64 -17.05 2.61 3.47
N PRO A 65 -16.67 1.50 2.82
CA PRO A 65 -15.28 1.10 2.73
C PRO A 65 -14.46 2.11 1.94
N CYS A 66 -13.18 2.18 2.27
CA CYS A 66 -12.19 2.98 1.54
C CYS A 66 -11.18 2.04 0.89
N ALA A 67 -10.87 2.27 -0.38
CA ALA A 67 -10.00 1.40 -1.17
C ALA A 67 -8.87 2.21 -1.82
N ILE A 68 -7.62 1.77 -1.66
CA ILE A 68 -6.43 2.39 -2.27
C ILE A 68 -5.62 1.39 -3.08
N SER A 69 -5.15 1.79 -4.25
CA SER A 69 -4.15 1.03 -5.00
C SER A 69 -2.78 1.69 -4.87
N LEU A 70 -1.74 0.85 -4.77
CA LEU A 70 -0.34 1.25 -4.73
C LEU A 70 0.35 0.64 -5.96
N VAL A 71 0.79 1.49 -6.88
CA VAL A 71 1.43 1.05 -8.13
C VAL A 71 2.82 1.65 -8.23
N ALA A 72 3.83 0.80 -8.44
CA ALA A 72 5.18 1.26 -8.69
C ALA A 72 5.21 2.00 -10.04
N VAL A 73 5.84 3.17 -10.08
CA VAL A 73 6.04 3.95 -11.30
C VAL A 73 7.53 4.25 -11.47
N PRO A 74 8.02 4.41 -12.71
CA PRO A 74 9.38 4.87 -12.94
C PRO A 74 9.63 6.19 -12.22
N ASP A 75 10.84 6.39 -11.69
CA ASP A 75 11.23 7.64 -11.04
C ASP A 75 11.01 8.85 -11.99
N SER A 76 11.26 8.70 -13.29
CA SER A 76 10.98 9.73 -14.30
C SER A 76 9.50 10.14 -14.40
N GLY A 77 8.58 9.28 -13.97
CA GLY A 77 7.13 9.54 -13.94
C GLY A 77 6.68 10.39 -12.75
N CYS A 78 7.58 10.74 -11.82
CA CYS A 78 7.27 11.60 -10.69
C CYS A 78 7.80 13.02 -10.95
N PRO A 79 6.93 14.01 -11.22
CA PRO A 79 7.35 15.40 -11.51
C PRO A 79 8.08 16.05 -10.33
N ARG A 80 7.97 15.47 -9.13
CA ARG A 80 8.59 15.98 -7.90
C ARG A 80 9.95 15.36 -7.59
N MET A 81 10.45 14.40 -8.39
CA MET A 81 11.75 13.79 -8.13
C MET A 81 12.90 14.80 -8.13
N ALA A 82 12.85 15.80 -9.01
CA ALA A 82 13.85 16.85 -9.06
C ALA A 82 13.85 17.77 -7.82
N ALA A 83 12.74 17.85 -7.07
CA ALA A 83 12.65 18.68 -5.88
C ALA A 83 13.13 17.96 -4.61
N ILE A 84 13.19 16.62 -4.62
CA ILE A 84 13.62 15.81 -3.48
C ILE A 84 15.10 15.46 -3.64
N HIS A 85 15.95 16.46 -3.42
CA HIS A 85 17.40 16.29 -3.28
C HIS A 85 17.72 15.79 -1.87
N HIS A 86 17.50 14.49 -1.64
CA HIS A 86 18.12 13.82 -0.50
C HIS A 86 19.13 12.81 -1.04
N ASP A 87 20.38 13.25 -1.10
CA ASP A 87 21.56 12.46 -1.46
C ASP A 87 21.82 11.40 -0.37
N LYS A 88 20.97 10.36 -0.37
CA LYS A 88 21.14 9.16 0.45
C LYS A 88 21.42 7.93 -0.43
N PRO A 89 22.48 7.93 -1.25
CA PRO A 89 22.73 6.87 -2.22
C PRO A 89 22.87 5.49 -1.56
N TRP A 90 23.50 5.39 -0.40
CA TRP A 90 23.74 4.10 0.26
C TRP A 90 22.44 3.53 0.84
N SER A 91 21.64 4.36 1.49
CA SER A 91 20.38 3.96 2.09
C SER A 91 19.34 3.65 1.02
N ARG A 92 19.28 4.43 -0.07
CA ARG A 92 18.40 4.11 -1.22
C ARG A 92 18.80 2.78 -1.86
N THR A 93 20.09 2.57 -2.07
CA THR A 93 20.60 1.32 -2.66
C THR A 93 20.27 0.13 -1.77
N LEU A 94 20.54 0.23 -0.46
CA LEU A 94 20.17 -0.80 0.50
C LEU A 94 18.66 -1.06 0.53
N ALA A 95 17.84 0.00 0.55
CA ALA A 95 16.40 -0.14 0.57
C ALA A 95 15.86 -0.86 -0.67
N ARG A 96 16.38 -0.54 -1.86
CA ARG A 96 16.04 -1.27 -3.11
C ARG A 96 16.43 -2.74 -3.01
N LEU A 97 17.67 -3.03 -2.60
CA LEU A 97 18.16 -4.39 -2.45
C LEU A 97 17.32 -5.22 -1.47
N VAL A 98 16.98 -4.66 -0.31
CA VAL A 98 16.12 -5.31 0.69
C VAL A 98 14.73 -5.55 0.13
N PHE A 99 14.17 -4.60 -0.61
CA PHE A 99 12.83 -4.74 -1.17
C PHE A 99 12.76 -5.79 -2.29
N GLU A 100 13.83 -5.94 -3.08
CA GLU A 100 13.95 -6.99 -4.11
C GLU A 100 14.13 -8.38 -3.49
N ARG A 101 14.90 -8.48 -2.40
CA ARG A 101 15.20 -9.74 -1.72
C ARG A 101 14.96 -9.63 -0.20
N PRO A 102 13.69 -9.53 0.25
CA PRO A 102 13.39 -9.25 1.65
C PRO A 102 13.75 -10.42 2.59
N ALA A 103 13.61 -11.66 2.13
CA ALA A 103 14.00 -12.86 2.88
C ALA A 103 15.51 -13.03 3.09
N GLN A 104 16.36 -12.33 2.33
CA GLN A 104 17.82 -12.43 2.44
C GLN A 104 18.29 -12.01 3.83
N VAL A 105 19.30 -12.69 4.37
CA VAL A 105 19.95 -12.32 5.63
C VAL A 105 20.87 -11.12 5.40
N TRP A 106 20.33 -9.92 5.53
CA TRP A 106 21.07 -8.66 5.36
C TRP A 106 21.96 -8.38 6.57
N ASN A 107 23.27 -8.27 6.33
CA ASN A 107 24.28 -7.89 7.31
C ASN A 107 25.39 -7.07 6.64
N ALA A 108 26.32 -6.54 7.43
CA ALA A 108 27.39 -5.69 6.91
C ALA A 108 28.35 -6.45 5.98
N ALA A 109 28.61 -7.74 6.26
CA ALA A 109 29.48 -8.60 5.45
C ALA A 109 28.94 -8.82 4.03
N LEU A 110 27.64 -9.13 3.91
CA LEU A 110 26.99 -9.30 2.62
C LEU A 110 27.00 -7.98 1.82
N LEU A 111 26.83 -6.85 2.50
CA LEU A 111 26.88 -5.55 1.86
C LEU A 111 28.30 -5.15 1.46
N SER A 112 29.31 -5.46 2.28
CA SER A 112 30.72 -5.18 1.95
C SER A 112 31.13 -5.89 0.67
N ASP A 113 30.71 -7.15 0.51
CA ASP A 113 31.01 -7.91 -0.70
C ASP A 113 30.28 -7.32 -1.91
N SER A 114 29.01 -6.92 -1.75
CA SER A 114 28.22 -6.36 -2.85
C SER A 114 28.63 -4.94 -3.26
N TRP A 115 29.21 -4.18 -2.35
CA TRP A 115 29.61 -2.78 -2.55
C TRP A 115 31.11 -2.60 -2.72
N GLU A 116 31.89 -3.69 -2.62
CA GLU A 116 33.35 -3.70 -2.69
C GLU A 116 34.03 -2.75 -1.70
N ILE A 117 33.48 -2.64 -0.48
CA ILE A 117 34.01 -1.80 0.60
C ILE A 117 34.10 -2.56 1.92
N CYS A 118 34.97 -2.16 2.84
CA CYS A 118 35.04 -2.80 4.16
C CYS A 118 33.73 -2.65 4.97
N GLU A 119 33.37 -3.65 5.78
CA GLU A 119 32.15 -3.65 6.64
C GLU A 119 32.02 -2.40 7.53
N ARG A 120 33.14 -1.92 8.07
CA ARG A 120 33.17 -0.69 8.87
C ARG A 120 32.68 0.52 8.07
N HIS A 121 33.05 0.59 6.79
CA HIS A 121 32.60 1.66 5.90
C HIS A 121 31.13 1.53 5.55
N VAL A 122 30.59 0.32 5.36
CA VAL A 122 29.14 0.10 5.16
C VAL A 122 28.33 0.79 6.26
N ARG A 123 28.66 0.49 7.53
CA ARG A 123 27.97 1.08 8.68
C ARG A 123 28.18 2.59 8.79
N ALA A 124 29.42 3.05 8.56
CA ALA A 124 29.74 4.48 8.62
C ALA A 124 29.00 5.30 7.55
N ARG A 125 28.85 4.76 6.33
CA ARG A 125 28.13 5.42 5.23
C ARG A 125 26.64 5.53 5.50
N LEU A 126 26.01 4.45 5.97
CA LEU A 126 24.60 4.47 6.38
C LEU A 126 24.37 5.44 7.54
N PHE A 127 25.26 5.43 8.53
CA PHE A 127 25.19 6.34 9.67
C PHE A 127 25.32 7.81 9.25
N ALA A 128 26.22 8.11 8.31
CA ALA A 128 26.36 9.46 7.75
C ALA A 128 25.09 9.96 7.04
N GLU A 129 24.28 9.05 6.51
CA GLU A 129 22.96 9.34 5.92
C GLU A 129 21.82 9.35 6.96
N GLY A 130 22.15 9.16 8.24
CA GLY A 130 21.20 9.12 9.36
C GLY A 130 20.39 7.82 9.43
N GLU A 131 20.85 6.74 8.80
CA GLU A 131 20.16 5.46 8.76
C GLU A 131 20.97 4.37 9.47
N ALA A 132 20.28 3.47 10.16
CA ALA A 132 20.89 2.28 10.75
C ALA A 132 20.52 1.05 9.94
N LEU A 133 21.51 0.20 9.62
CA LEU A 133 21.33 -1.01 8.80
C LEU A 133 20.11 -1.84 9.21
N HIS A 134 20.04 -2.26 10.47
CA HIS A 134 18.95 -3.12 10.95
C HIS A 134 17.60 -2.40 10.99
N ALA A 135 17.58 -1.09 11.27
CA ALA A 135 16.36 -0.30 11.28
C ALA A 135 15.80 -0.17 9.85
N LEU A 136 16.65 0.13 8.88
CA LEU A 136 16.27 0.26 7.48
C LEU A 136 15.82 -1.09 6.90
N VAL A 137 16.54 -2.19 7.17
CA VAL A 137 16.11 -3.54 6.75
C VAL A 137 14.75 -3.89 7.33
N ARG A 138 14.53 -3.62 8.63
CA ARG A 138 13.25 -3.88 9.30
C ARG A 138 12.12 -3.06 8.70
N GLU A 139 12.36 -1.78 8.41
CA GLU A 139 11.39 -0.89 7.76
C GLU A 139 11.03 -1.37 6.37
N GLN A 140 12.02 -1.68 5.54
CA GLN A 140 11.82 -2.05 4.15
C GLN A 140 11.15 -3.42 3.99
N ARG A 141 11.41 -4.37 4.89
CA ARG A 141 10.66 -5.65 4.96
C ARG A 141 9.18 -5.44 5.29
N ALA A 142 8.90 -4.53 6.22
CA ALA A 142 7.52 -4.22 6.61
C ALA A 142 6.78 -3.43 5.52
N ALA A 143 7.46 -2.48 4.87
CA ALA A 143 6.93 -1.77 3.70
C ALA A 143 6.66 -2.74 2.54
N TRP A 144 7.58 -3.67 2.27
CA TRP A 144 7.40 -4.73 1.28
C TRP A 144 6.13 -5.54 1.53
N ALA A 145 5.89 -5.95 2.78
CA ALA A 145 4.68 -6.72 3.11
C ALA A 145 3.38 -5.94 2.82
N ILE A 146 3.34 -4.63 3.12
CA ILE A 146 2.19 -3.77 2.81
C ILE A 146 2.00 -3.62 1.29
N TYR A 147 3.10 -3.42 0.55
CA TYR A 147 3.04 -3.31 -0.90
C TYR A 147 2.61 -4.62 -1.57
N TRP A 148 3.12 -5.75 -1.07
CA TRP A 148 2.73 -7.07 -1.55
C TRP A 148 1.25 -7.34 -1.29
N LEU A 149 0.74 -7.00 -0.10
CA LEU A 149 -0.70 -7.02 0.19
C LEU A 149 -1.51 -6.15 -0.79
N ALA A 150 -0.99 -4.98 -1.17
CA ALA A 150 -1.61 -4.10 -2.16
C ALA A 150 -1.52 -4.61 -3.61
N THR A 151 -0.79 -5.69 -3.86
CA THR A 151 -0.57 -6.23 -5.21
C THR A 151 -1.08 -7.66 -5.36
N LEU A 152 -1.32 -8.38 -4.25
CA LEU A 152 -1.97 -9.68 -4.23
C LEU A 152 -3.35 -9.65 -4.90
N ASP A 153 -3.69 -10.74 -5.58
CA ASP A 153 -5.00 -10.96 -6.18
C ASP A 153 -6.05 -11.42 -5.16
N ALA A 154 -7.31 -11.11 -5.48
CA ALA A 154 -8.52 -11.42 -4.70
C ALA A 154 -8.66 -12.89 -4.28
N ASP A 155 -8.23 -13.82 -5.12
CA ASP A 155 -8.41 -15.26 -4.91
C ASP A 155 -7.39 -15.87 -3.95
N ALA A 156 -6.34 -15.11 -3.58
CA ALA A 156 -5.43 -15.50 -2.52
C ALA A 156 -6.14 -15.27 -1.18
N ALA A 157 -6.89 -16.27 -0.72
CA ALA A 157 -7.61 -16.25 0.55
C ALA A 157 -6.75 -15.58 1.64
N CYS A 158 -7.21 -14.42 2.12
CA CYS A 158 -6.53 -13.67 3.17
C CYS A 158 -6.75 -14.38 4.51
N GLY A 159 -6.05 -15.51 4.70
CA GLY A 159 -6.08 -16.34 5.89
C GLY A 159 -4.77 -16.28 6.66
N ALA A 160 -4.74 -16.91 7.83
CA ALA A 160 -3.56 -17.00 8.67
C ALA A 160 -2.35 -17.60 7.92
N GLU A 161 -2.59 -18.58 7.03
CA GLU A 161 -1.54 -19.20 6.22
C GLU A 161 -0.91 -18.23 5.22
N THR A 162 -1.73 -17.38 4.59
CA THR A 162 -1.25 -16.33 3.67
C THR A 162 -0.43 -15.29 4.41
N MET A 163 -0.82 -14.93 5.64
CA MET A 163 -0.03 -14.02 6.48
C MET A 163 1.27 -14.64 6.96
N GLU A 164 1.29 -15.95 7.25
CA GLU A 164 2.53 -16.67 7.56
C GLU A 164 3.44 -16.82 6.34
N ALA A 165 2.88 -17.05 5.16
CA ALA A 165 3.63 -17.05 3.90
C ALA A 165 4.22 -15.66 3.61
N LEU A 166 3.43 -14.60 3.76
CA LEU A 166 3.86 -13.21 3.60
C LEU A 166 5.00 -12.86 4.57
N ALA A 167 4.87 -13.22 5.85
CA ALA A 167 5.92 -13.00 6.83
C ALA A 167 7.22 -13.70 6.45
N ARG A 168 7.14 -14.98 6.04
CA ARG A 168 8.32 -15.74 5.58
C ARG A 168 8.97 -15.11 4.36
N GLN A 169 8.18 -14.71 3.36
CA GLN A 169 8.68 -14.02 2.17
C GLN A 169 9.33 -12.68 2.53
N ALA A 170 8.79 -11.96 3.50
CA ALA A 170 9.37 -10.73 4.03
C ALA A 170 10.63 -10.96 4.89
N GLY A 171 11.06 -12.22 5.12
CA GLY A 171 12.18 -12.54 6.01
C GLY A 171 11.88 -12.35 7.50
N ILE A 172 10.61 -12.41 7.88
CA ILE A 172 10.12 -12.23 9.24
C ILE A 172 9.62 -13.59 9.77
N ARG A 173 9.93 -13.88 11.03
CA ARG A 173 9.74 -15.21 11.64
C ARG A 173 8.29 -15.72 11.72
N SER A 174 7.30 -14.83 11.70
CA SER A 174 5.88 -15.18 11.90
C SER A 174 4.96 -14.03 11.51
N ALA A 175 3.71 -14.32 11.19
CA ALA A 175 2.66 -13.32 10.94
C ALA A 175 2.49 -12.37 12.12
N ARG A 176 2.50 -12.89 13.36
CA ARG A 176 2.41 -12.06 14.58
C ARG A 176 3.55 -11.06 14.70
N ALA A 177 4.77 -11.48 14.39
CA ALA A 177 5.94 -10.60 14.41
C ALA A 177 5.85 -9.53 13.31
N LEU A 178 5.37 -9.89 12.12
CA LEU A 178 5.13 -8.94 11.04
C LEU A 178 4.09 -7.89 11.47
N ASN A 179 2.95 -8.32 12.01
CA ASN A 179 1.90 -7.40 12.48
C ASN A 179 2.45 -6.45 13.55
N ALA A 180 3.17 -6.96 14.56
CA ALA A 180 3.81 -6.14 15.59
C ALA A 180 4.82 -5.13 15.03
N ILE A 181 5.58 -5.49 13.99
CA ILE A 181 6.49 -4.56 13.31
C ILE A 181 5.71 -3.47 12.58
N CYS A 182 4.66 -3.82 11.83
CA CYS A 182 3.80 -2.86 11.13
C CYS A 182 3.09 -1.90 12.10
N THR A 183 2.60 -2.39 13.24
CA THR A 183 1.99 -1.55 14.28
C THR A 183 3.02 -0.60 14.88
N SER A 184 4.23 -1.10 15.20
CA SER A 184 5.30 -0.29 15.76
C SER A 184 5.83 0.79 14.80
N LEU A 185 5.98 0.48 13.51
CA LEU A 185 6.59 1.39 12.54
C LEU A 185 5.57 2.36 11.94
N PHE A 186 4.43 1.82 11.53
CA PHE A 186 3.47 2.52 10.69
C PHE A 186 2.15 2.81 11.41
N GLY A 187 1.91 2.24 12.60
CA GLY A 187 0.70 2.46 13.38
C GLY A 187 -0.51 1.66 12.90
N ILE A 188 -0.29 0.59 12.13
CA ILE A 188 -1.37 -0.25 11.60
C ILE A 188 -1.29 -1.70 12.06
N GLU A 189 -2.46 -2.32 12.16
CA GLU A 189 -2.58 -3.77 12.21
C GLU A 189 -2.92 -4.26 10.81
N LEU A 190 -2.12 -5.19 10.27
CA LEU A 190 -2.32 -5.68 8.90
C LEU A 190 -3.68 -6.36 8.72
N ASP A 191 -4.20 -7.00 9.77
CA ASP A 191 -5.51 -7.67 9.76
C ASP A 191 -6.68 -6.69 9.50
N LYS A 192 -6.47 -5.38 9.69
CA LYS A 192 -7.46 -4.34 9.38
C LYS A 192 -7.45 -3.93 7.90
N LEU A 193 -6.41 -4.32 7.16
CA LEU A 193 -6.29 -4.12 5.73
C LEU A 193 -6.67 -5.43 5.04
N THR A 194 -7.84 -5.46 4.41
CA THR A 194 -8.27 -6.61 3.60
C THR A 194 -7.92 -6.39 2.14
N VAL A 195 -7.51 -7.44 1.43
CA VAL A 195 -7.44 -7.41 -0.04
C VAL A 195 -8.87 -7.47 -0.57
N ALA A 196 -9.18 -6.70 -1.61
CA ALA A 196 -10.47 -6.75 -2.27
C ALA A 196 -10.74 -8.16 -2.82
N ASN A 197 -11.71 -8.90 -2.28
CA ASN A 197 -12.32 -9.99 -3.02
C ASN A 197 -13.22 -9.39 -4.11
N ALA A 198 -13.06 -9.82 -5.36
CA ALA A 198 -13.91 -9.41 -6.48
C ALA A 198 -15.33 -10.00 -6.34
N THR A 199 -16.07 -9.57 -5.32
CA THR A 199 -17.51 -9.77 -5.18
C THR A 199 -18.09 -8.53 -4.50
N ALA A 200 -18.01 -7.40 -5.19
CA ALA A 200 -19.07 -6.41 -5.10
C ALA A 200 -20.16 -6.86 -6.08
N THR A 201 -20.91 -7.89 -5.70
CA THR A 201 -22.26 -8.06 -6.25
C THR A 201 -23.00 -6.81 -5.82
N LEU A 202 -23.25 -5.91 -6.78
CA LEU A 202 -24.24 -4.86 -6.60
C LEU A 202 -25.49 -5.52 -5.99
N PRO A 203 -26.11 -4.98 -4.93
CA PRO A 203 -27.48 -5.36 -4.65
C PRO A 203 -28.26 -5.00 -5.92
N ASP A 204 -28.82 -6.02 -6.59
CA ASP A 204 -29.80 -5.84 -7.65
C ASP A 204 -30.78 -4.78 -7.18
N GLU A 205 -30.82 -3.65 -7.89
CA GLU A 205 -31.94 -2.72 -7.78
C GLU A 205 -33.22 -3.55 -7.94
N PRO A 206 -34.20 -3.46 -7.03
CA PRO A 206 -35.51 -3.99 -7.34
C PRO A 206 -36.03 -3.20 -8.54
N THR A 207 -36.00 -3.83 -9.71
CA THR A 207 -36.76 -3.41 -10.89
C THR A 207 -38.20 -3.17 -10.46
N CYS A 208 -38.56 -1.91 -10.25
CA CYS A 208 -39.95 -1.47 -10.26
C CYS A 208 -40.52 -1.85 -11.64
N PRO A 209 -41.57 -2.70 -11.72
CA PRO A 209 -42.29 -2.85 -12.97
C PRO A 209 -43.15 -1.62 -13.16
N THR A 210 -42.70 -0.70 -14.02
CA THR A 210 -43.55 0.31 -14.63
C THR A 210 -44.55 -0.39 -15.55
N LEU A 211 -45.69 -0.79 -15.00
CA LEU A 211 -46.88 -1.22 -15.74
C LEU A 211 -48.06 -0.32 -15.35
N TRP A 212 -48.03 0.91 -15.85
CA TRP A 212 -49.22 1.74 -16.01
C TRP A 212 -49.20 2.29 -17.43
N LEU A 213 -49.85 1.56 -18.34
CA LEU A 213 -50.39 2.05 -19.60
C LEU A 213 -51.26 0.91 -20.18
N GLY A 214 -52.58 1.05 -20.08
CA GLY A 214 -53.51 0.05 -20.61
C GLY A 214 -54.97 0.25 -20.20
N LEU A 215 -55.48 1.49 -20.19
CA LEU A 215 -56.90 1.76 -20.09
C LEU A 215 -57.61 1.35 -21.40
N HIS A 216 -58.30 0.21 -21.31
CA HIS A 216 -59.54 -0.19 -21.97
C HIS A 216 -59.72 -0.05 -23.50
N ARG A 217 -59.87 -1.23 -24.13
CA ARG A 217 -60.57 -1.46 -25.40
C ARG A 217 -62.05 -1.04 -25.31
N SER A 218 -62.46 -0.26 -26.31
CA SER A 218 -63.61 -0.46 -27.23
C SER A 218 -64.98 -0.94 -26.69
N SER A 219 -66.00 -0.07 -26.85
CA SER A 219 -67.40 -0.22 -27.39
C SER A 219 -68.00 -1.64 -27.61
N PRO A 220 -69.34 -1.89 -27.70
CA PRO A 220 -70.45 -0.96 -28.04
C PRO A 220 -71.82 -1.22 -27.33
N VAL A 221 -72.88 -0.50 -27.77
CA VAL A 221 -74.30 -0.93 -28.02
C VAL A 221 -75.38 0.02 -27.46
N ALA A 222 -76.28 0.42 -28.38
CA ALA A 222 -77.71 0.83 -28.35
C ALA A 222 -78.36 1.21 -27.00
N VAL A 223 -79.20 2.25 -26.90
CA VAL A 223 -80.44 2.56 -27.65
C VAL A 223 -80.65 4.06 -27.71
#